data_AF-A0A1V5DG55-F1
#
_entry.id   AF-A0A1V5DG55-F1
#
_cell.length_a   1.000
_cell.length_b   1.000
_cell.length_c   1.000
_cell.angle_alpha   90.00
_cell.angle_beta   90.00
_cell.angle_gamma   90.00
#
_symmetry.space_group_name_H-M   'P 1'
#
loop_
_entity.id
_entity.type
_entity.pdbx_description
1 polymer ?
#
loop_
_entity_poly.entity_id
_entity_poly.type
_entity_poly.pdbx_seq_one_letter_code
_entity_poly.pdbx_strand_id
1 'polypeptide(L)'
;MMKRGVVFVLTIVCVGWVMGCSKGPNLKDGLWEITTKVEMQGMPIPFVIPEQKITQCITRKDAVPQKAEKNQDCRMVSTKVSGDSVTWTMECRTQDGAKTDSQGTVTYKGDTFDGMTSVTVTPPGQSTMKMTQLMTGRRIGECKE
;
A
#
# COMPACT_ATOMS: atom_id res chain seq x y z
N MET A 1 27.95 70.92 -12.10
CA MET A 1 28.68 69.75 -12.63
C MET A 1 28.36 68.57 -11.71
N MET A 2 27.35 67.74 -12.04
CA MET A 2 27.47 66.44 -12.76
C MET A 2 27.97 65.32 -11.82
N LYS A 3 27.28 64.21 -11.51
CA LYS A 3 25.98 63.62 -11.89
C LYS A 3 25.62 62.54 -10.83
N ARG A 4 24.32 62.30 -10.69
CA ARG A 4 23.69 61.21 -9.93
C ARG A 4 24.24 59.84 -10.33
N GLY A 5 24.51 58.98 -9.35
CA GLY A 5 24.80 57.55 -9.55
C GLY A 5 23.87 56.72 -8.68
N VAL A 6 22.63 56.53 -9.14
CA VAL A 6 21.68 55.58 -8.56
C VAL A 6 22.19 54.19 -8.89
N VAL A 7 22.65 53.43 -7.89
CA VAL A 7 22.93 52.01 -8.04
C VAL A 7 21.66 51.24 -7.67
N PHE A 8 20.86 50.93 -8.68
CA PHE A 8 19.79 49.94 -8.61
C PHE A 8 20.44 48.57 -8.42
N VAL A 9 20.49 48.06 -7.20
CA VAL A 9 20.82 46.65 -6.95
C VAL A 9 19.55 45.85 -7.26
N LEU A 10 19.58 45.12 -8.38
CA LEU A 10 18.52 44.21 -8.79
C LEU A 10 18.22 43.20 -7.68
N THR A 11 17.01 43.26 -7.15
CA THR A 11 16.37 42.19 -6.41
C THR A 11 16.27 40.95 -7.31
N ILE A 12 17.14 39.98 -7.09
CA ILE A 12 17.00 38.62 -7.63
C ILE A 12 15.81 37.98 -6.91
N VAL A 13 14.63 38.05 -7.53
CA VAL A 13 13.48 37.24 -7.14
C VAL A 13 13.72 35.84 -7.69
N CYS A 14 14.42 35.01 -6.90
CA CYS A 14 14.37 33.57 -7.11
C CYS A 14 12.95 33.09 -6.76
N VAL A 15 12.05 33.12 -7.74
CA VAL A 15 10.83 32.29 -7.74
C VAL A 15 11.30 30.84 -7.91
N GLY A 16 11.96 30.31 -6.88
CA GLY A 16 12.21 28.90 -6.75
C GLY A 16 10.87 28.25 -6.50
N TRP A 17 10.26 27.71 -7.55
CA TRP A 17 9.26 26.68 -7.39
C TRP A 17 9.89 25.57 -6.56
N VAL A 18 9.60 25.57 -5.26
CA VAL A 18 9.82 24.43 -4.39
C VAL A 18 8.80 23.39 -4.85
N MET A 19 9.14 22.67 -5.92
CA MET A 19 8.40 21.49 -6.33
C MET A 19 8.61 20.47 -5.22
N GLY A 20 7.63 20.42 -4.31
CA GLY A 20 7.69 19.60 -3.12
C GLY A 20 7.97 18.16 -3.50
N CYS A 21 9.12 17.65 -3.08
CA CYS A 21 9.36 16.22 -3.02
C CYS A 21 8.35 15.67 -2.00
N SER A 22 7.25 15.08 -2.46
CA SER A 22 6.34 14.36 -1.59
C SER A 22 7.13 13.20 -0.98
N LYS A 23 7.48 13.31 0.31
CA LYS A 23 8.29 12.34 1.06
C LYS A 23 7.56 11.01 1.36
N GLY A 24 6.57 10.66 0.57
CA GLY A 24 5.74 9.48 0.79
C GLY A 24 4.86 9.20 -0.42
N PRO A 25 4.12 8.09 -0.39
CA PRO A 25 3.35 7.68 -1.55
C PRO A 25 2.26 8.70 -1.86
N ASN A 26 1.87 8.79 -3.13
CA ASN A 26 0.70 9.54 -3.59
C ASN A 26 -0.60 8.89 -3.09
N LEU A 27 -0.74 8.81 -1.77
CA LEU A 27 -1.84 8.25 -1.01
C LEU A 27 -2.61 9.41 -0.37
N LYS A 28 -3.91 9.44 -0.63
CA LYS A 28 -4.85 10.31 0.08
C LYS A 28 -5.51 9.54 1.22
N ASP A 29 -5.37 10.06 2.42
CA ASP A 29 -6.03 9.54 3.60
C ASP A 29 -7.55 9.50 3.38
N GLY A 30 -8.20 8.44 3.83
CA GLY A 30 -9.66 8.33 3.71
C GLY A 30 -10.16 6.90 3.75
N LEU A 31 -11.44 6.76 3.41
CA LEU A 31 -12.12 5.49 3.29
C LEU A 31 -11.90 4.93 1.88
N TRP A 32 -11.44 3.68 1.80
CA TRP A 32 -11.11 3.01 0.56
C TRP A 32 -11.97 1.77 0.37
N GLU A 33 -12.53 1.62 -0.83
CA GLU A 33 -13.12 0.36 -1.32
C GLU A 33 -12.03 -0.42 -2.04
N ILE A 34 -11.78 -1.65 -1.63
CA ILE A 34 -10.72 -2.51 -2.13
C ILE A 34 -11.35 -3.76 -2.70
N THR A 35 -11.05 -4.04 -3.96
CA THR A 35 -11.42 -5.28 -4.64
C THR A 35 -10.22 -6.21 -4.66
N THR A 36 -10.38 -7.42 -4.14
CA THR A 36 -9.33 -8.45 -4.12
C THR A 36 -9.74 -9.64 -4.96
N LYS A 37 -8.84 -10.07 -5.85
CA LYS A 37 -8.94 -11.29 -6.65
C LYS A 37 -7.87 -12.26 -6.20
N VAL A 38 -8.22 -13.52 -6.01
CA VAL A 38 -7.29 -14.55 -5.53
C VAL A 38 -7.03 -15.54 -6.66
N GLU A 39 -5.75 -15.74 -6.97
CA GLU A 39 -5.25 -16.72 -7.91
C GLU A 39 -4.48 -17.79 -7.12
N MET A 40 -4.94 -19.04 -7.20
CA MET A 40 -4.30 -20.16 -6.51
C MET A 40 -3.48 -20.98 -7.51
N GLN A 41 -2.22 -21.23 -7.19
CA GLN A 41 -1.37 -22.05 -8.06
C GLN A 41 -1.69 -23.54 -7.88
N GLY A 42 -1.97 -24.24 -8.98
CA GLY A 42 -2.09 -25.71 -8.98
C GLY A 42 -3.48 -26.29 -8.72
N MET A 43 -4.55 -25.48 -8.68
CA MET A 43 -5.92 -26.00 -8.67
C MET A 43 -6.60 -25.82 -10.05
N PRO A 44 -7.34 -26.83 -10.55
CA PRO A 44 -8.14 -26.67 -11.75
C PRO A 44 -9.22 -25.59 -11.55
N ILE A 45 -9.76 -25.10 -12.65
CA ILE A 45 -10.55 -23.87 -12.77
C ILE A 45 -12.06 -24.00 -12.37
N PRO A 46 -12.63 -25.08 -11.74
CA PRO A 46 -14.05 -24.99 -11.36
C PRO A 46 -14.32 -24.19 -10.08
N PHE A 47 -13.30 -23.78 -9.31
CA PHE A 47 -13.46 -22.95 -8.11
C PHE A 47 -13.00 -21.51 -8.38
N VAL A 48 -13.84 -20.75 -9.09
CA VAL A 48 -13.66 -19.30 -9.20
C VAL A 48 -13.94 -18.69 -7.83
N ILE A 49 -12.90 -18.27 -7.11
CA ILE A 49 -13.09 -17.48 -5.89
C ILE A 49 -13.69 -16.14 -6.33
N PRO A 50 -14.91 -15.79 -5.88
CA PRO A 50 -15.52 -14.53 -6.26
C PRO A 50 -14.68 -13.37 -5.74
N GLU A 51 -14.56 -12.32 -6.54
CA GLU A 51 -13.89 -11.09 -6.13
C GLU A 51 -14.53 -10.55 -4.84
N GLN A 52 -13.68 -10.22 -3.86
CA GLN A 52 -14.11 -9.74 -2.56
C GLN A 52 -13.95 -8.23 -2.52
N LYS A 53 -15.01 -7.52 -2.14
CA LYS A 53 -14.96 -6.08 -1.90
C LYS A 53 -15.01 -5.80 -0.41
N ILE A 54 -14.07 -4.99 0.04
CA ILE A 54 -13.95 -4.61 1.45
C ILE A 54 -13.78 -3.10 1.52
N THR A 55 -14.24 -2.51 2.62
CA THR A 55 -14.06 -1.10 2.87
C THR A 55 -13.20 -0.93 4.11
N GLN A 56 -12.15 -0.11 4.02
CA GLN A 56 -11.28 0.16 5.16
C GLN A 56 -10.74 1.59 5.13
N CYS A 57 -10.46 2.13 6.31
CA CYS A 57 -9.75 3.40 6.43
C CYS A 57 -8.26 3.17 6.16
N ILE A 58 -7.66 3.97 5.28
CA ILE A 58 -6.22 3.95 5.01
C ILE A 58 -5.67 5.36 5.20
N THR A 59 -4.54 5.46 5.90
CA THR A 59 -3.84 6.73 6.10
C THR A 59 -2.37 6.57 5.73
N ARG A 60 -1.64 7.67 5.51
CA ARG A 60 -0.20 7.60 5.27
C ARG A 60 0.61 6.94 6.37
N LYS A 61 0.11 6.95 7.61
CA LYS A 61 0.76 6.28 8.76
C LYS A 61 0.57 4.76 8.72
N ASP A 62 -0.50 4.31 8.07
CA ASP A 62 -0.86 2.90 7.89
C ASP A 62 -1.23 2.64 6.43
N ALA A 63 -0.20 2.73 5.58
CA ALA A 63 -0.32 2.66 4.12
C ALA A 63 -0.26 1.22 3.60
N VAL A 64 -0.37 0.21 4.47
CA VAL A 64 -0.46 -1.18 4.05
C VAL A 64 -1.93 -1.59 4.12
N PRO A 65 -2.57 -1.97 3.00
CA PRO A 65 -3.95 -2.39 3.04
C PRO A 65 -4.04 -3.79 3.67
N GLN A 66 -4.27 -3.85 4.99
CA GLN A 66 -4.38 -5.11 5.72
C GLN A 66 -5.80 -5.35 6.21
N LYS A 67 -6.36 -6.52 5.89
CA LYS A 67 -7.40 -7.10 6.74
C LYS A 67 -6.71 -7.74 7.94
N ALA A 68 -6.97 -7.24 9.14
CA ALA A 68 -6.63 -7.96 10.36
C ALA A 68 -7.54 -9.20 10.43
N GLU A 69 -7.02 -10.36 10.04
CA GLU A 69 -7.65 -11.65 10.30
C GLU A 69 -7.71 -11.84 11.82
N LYS A 70 -8.93 -11.83 12.38
CA LYS A 70 -9.13 -12.11 13.80
C LYS A 70 -8.73 -13.57 14.03
N ASN A 71 -7.82 -13.82 14.99
CA ASN A 71 -7.28 -15.13 15.40
C ASN A 71 -5.93 -15.56 14.82
N GLN A 72 -5.12 -14.63 14.27
CA GLN A 72 -3.74 -14.91 13.88
C GLN A 72 -2.76 -13.97 14.61
N ASP A 73 -1.65 -14.51 15.09
CA ASP A 73 -0.53 -13.70 15.57
C ASP A 73 0.33 -13.31 14.37
N CYS A 74 0.12 -12.08 13.88
CA CYS A 74 0.78 -11.54 12.69
C CYS A 74 1.86 -10.54 13.10
N ARG A 75 3.09 -10.80 12.66
CA ARG A 75 4.23 -9.90 12.82
C ARG A 75 4.59 -9.26 11.48
N MET A 76 4.56 -7.94 11.44
CA MET A 76 5.14 -7.18 10.33
C MET A 76 6.67 -7.25 10.42
N VAL A 77 7.29 -7.92 9.45
CA VAL A 77 8.75 -8.15 9.41
C VAL A 77 9.47 -6.95 8.81
N SER A 78 8.94 -6.40 7.72
CA SER A 78 9.49 -5.21 7.10
C SER A 78 8.43 -4.44 6.34
N THR A 79 8.60 -3.12 6.30
CA THR A 79 7.81 -2.22 5.46
C THR A 79 8.76 -1.20 4.87
N LYS A 80 8.67 -0.99 3.56
CA LYS A 80 9.50 -0.06 2.81
C LYS A 80 8.62 0.81 1.93
N VAL A 81 8.89 2.11 1.97
CA VAL A 81 8.29 3.11 1.10
C VAL A 81 9.33 3.53 0.07
N SER A 82 8.96 3.51 -1.21
CA SER A 82 9.81 3.94 -2.32
C SER A 82 8.96 4.70 -3.33
N GLY A 83 9.00 6.03 -3.27
CA GLY A 83 8.11 6.89 -4.05
C GLY A 83 6.64 6.60 -3.73
N ASP A 84 5.87 6.24 -4.74
CA ASP A 84 4.45 5.91 -4.67
C ASP A 84 4.15 4.47 -4.20
N SER A 85 5.18 3.64 -4.07
CA SER A 85 5.04 2.24 -3.76
C SER A 85 5.37 1.93 -2.31
N VAL A 86 4.54 1.09 -1.69
CA VAL A 86 4.76 0.51 -0.37
C VAL A 86 4.89 -1.00 -0.53
N THR A 87 5.99 -1.56 -0.04
CA THR A 87 6.26 -3.00 -0.04
C THR A 87 6.34 -3.48 1.40
N TRP A 88 5.76 -4.63 1.70
CA TRP A 88 5.80 -5.21 3.04
C TRP A 88 6.07 -6.71 3.02
N THR A 89 6.54 -7.19 4.16
CA THR A 89 6.63 -8.62 4.48
C THR A 89 6.02 -8.84 5.85
N MET A 90 5.14 -9.82 5.96
CA MET A 90 4.44 -10.17 7.18
C MET A 90 4.42 -11.69 7.35
N GLU A 91 4.69 -12.13 8.57
CA GLU A 91 4.62 -13.53 8.96
C GLU A 91 3.53 -13.68 10.01
N CYS A 92 2.58 -14.57 9.76
CA CYS A 92 1.52 -14.90 10.69
C CYS A 92 1.65 -16.34 11.15
N ARG A 93 1.29 -16.58 12.41
CA ARG A 93 1.11 -17.92 12.97
C ARG A 93 -0.28 -18.05 13.54
N THR A 94 -0.93 -19.16 13.25
CA THR A 94 -2.20 -19.52 13.86
C THR A 94 -1.96 -20.37 15.12
N GLN A 95 -2.93 -20.43 16.02
CA GLN A 95 -2.82 -21.22 17.25
C GLN A 95 -2.70 -22.73 17.00
N ASP A 96 -3.25 -23.22 15.88
CA ASP A 96 -3.13 -24.60 15.41
C ASP A 96 -1.79 -24.92 14.72
N GLY A 97 -0.87 -23.95 14.67
CA GLY A 97 0.51 -24.17 14.21
C GLY A 97 0.73 -23.97 12.70
N ALA A 98 -0.26 -23.48 11.95
CA ALA A 98 -0.07 -23.11 10.57
C ALA A 98 0.75 -21.81 10.47
N LYS A 99 1.70 -21.77 9.52
CA LYS A 99 2.49 -20.59 9.20
C LYS A 99 1.96 -19.96 7.92
N THR A 100 1.80 -18.65 7.93
CA THR A 100 1.42 -17.87 6.74
C THR A 100 2.43 -16.76 6.52
N ASP A 101 3.19 -16.83 5.44
CA ASP A 101 4.12 -15.79 5.02
C ASP A 101 3.50 -14.98 3.88
N SER A 102 3.53 -13.66 3.98
CA SER A 102 2.97 -12.76 2.98
C SER A 102 3.97 -11.68 2.60
N GLN A 103 4.09 -11.44 1.30
CA GLN A 103 4.86 -10.35 0.73
C GLN A 103 3.99 -9.59 -0.25
N GLY A 104 3.82 -8.30 -0.03
CA GLY A 104 2.96 -7.48 -0.87
C GLY A 104 3.63 -6.20 -1.33
N THR A 105 3.12 -5.66 -2.43
CA THR A 105 3.43 -4.33 -2.92
C THR A 105 2.15 -3.65 -3.35
N VAL A 106 2.01 -2.38 -3.01
CA VAL A 106 0.93 -1.49 -3.47
C VAL A 106 1.55 -0.22 -4.03
N THR A 107 0.97 0.30 -5.12
CA THR A 107 1.37 1.57 -5.72
C THR A 107 0.17 2.50 -5.72
N TYR A 108 0.28 3.60 -4.99
CA TYR A 108 -0.77 4.60 -4.85
C TYR A 108 -0.71 5.64 -5.97
N LYS A 109 -1.88 6.02 -6.50
CA LYS A 109 -2.04 6.95 -7.65
C LYS A 109 -3.06 8.04 -7.33
N GLY A 110 -3.02 8.57 -6.12
CA GLY A 110 -3.93 9.57 -5.59
C GLY A 110 -5.18 8.95 -4.97
N ASP A 111 -6.25 8.84 -5.76
CA ASP A 111 -7.54 8.27 -5.33
C ASP A 111 -7.73 6.81 -5.74
N THR A 112 -6.71 6.20 -6.36
CA THR A 112 -6.69 4.78 -6.72
C THR A 112 -5.38 4.13 -6.30
N PHE A 113 -5.37 2.80 -6.20
CA PHE A 113 -4.13 2.03 -6.11
C PHE A 113 -4.27 0.69 -6.83
N ASP A 114 -3.12 0.15 -7.22
CA ASP A 114 -2.98 -1.24 -7.64
C ASP A 114 -2.01 -1.94 -6.69
N GLY A 115 -2.29 -3.20 -6.36
CA GLY A 115 -1.46 -3.98 -5.48
C GLY A 115 -1.45 -5.46 -5.81
N MET A 116 -0.42 -6.14 -5.33
CA MET A 116 -0.25 -7.58 -5.46
C MET A 116 0.37 -8.11 -4.17
N THR A 117 -0.19 -9.19 -3.64
CA THR A 117 0.34 -9.89 -2.47
C THR A 117 0.54 -11.36 -2.81
N SER A 118 1.75 -11.86 -2.62
CA SER A 118 2.03 -13.29 -2.62
C SER A 118 1.90 -13.83 -1.21
N VAL A 119 1.09 -14.87 -1.05
CA VAL A 119 0.82 -15.53 0.23
C VAL A 119 1.25 -16.99 0.13
N THR A 120 2.05 -17.42 1.09
CA THR A 120 2.48 -18.81 1.25
C THR A 120 1.91 -19.33 2.56
N VAL A 121 1.10 -20.38 2.49
CA VAL A 121 0.49 -21.01 3.67
C VAL A 121 1.09 -22.40 3.83
N THR A 122 1.64 -22.68 5.01
CA THR A 122 2.22 -23.96 5.39
C THR A 122 1.44 -24.51 6.58
N PRO A 123 0.42 -25.36 6.33
CA PRO A 123 -0.31 -26.04 7.39
C PRO A 123 0.54 -27.12 8.06
N PRO A 124 0.25 -27.49 9.33
CA PRO A 124 0.96 -28.55 10.02
C PRO A 124 0.71 -29.91 9.32
N GLY A 125 1.78 -30.61 8.95
CA GLY A 125 1.71 -31.95 8.38
C GLY A 125 1.14 -32.02 6.95
N GLN A 126 0.96 -30.89 6.25
CA GLN A 126 0.46 -30.84 4.88
C GLN A 126 1.42 -30.07 3.95
N SER A 127 1.19 -30.20 2.65
CA SER A 127 1.94 -29.48 1.63
C SER A 127 1.71 -27.97 1.72
N THR A 128 2.76 -27.21 1.42
CA THR A 128 2.69 -25.75 1.34
C THR A 128 1.90 -25.30 0.13
N MET A 129 1.02 -24.32 0.31
CA MET A 129 0.19 -23.72 -0.73
C MET A 129 0.67 -22.30 -1.02
N LYS A 130 0.66 -21.91 -2.29
CA LYS A 130 0.98 -20.55 -2.73
C LYS A 130 -0.19 -19.91 -3.44
N MET A 131 -0.45 -18.67 -3.09
CA MET A 131 -1.55 -17.87 -3.60
C MET A 131 -1.04 -16.48 -3.98
N THR A 132 -1.62 -15.93 -5.03
CA THR A 132 -1.42 -14.55 -5.44
C THR A 132 -2.73 -13.81 -5.25
N GLN A 133 -2.69 -12.66 -4.59
CA GLN A 133 -3.82 -11.78 -4.43
C GLN A 133 -3.57 -10.51 -5.24
N LEU A 134 -4.44 -10.21 -6.19
CA LEU A 134 -4.43 -8.96 -6.93
C LEU A 134 -5.44 -8.01 -6.26
N MET A 135 -5.01 -6.80 -5.96
CA MET A 135 -5.81 -5.81 -5.26
C MET A 135 -5.93 -4.54 -6.11
N THR A 136 -7.14 -4.00 -6.19
CA THR A 136 -7.37 -2.65 -6.69
C THR A 136 -8.14 -1.87 -5.64
N GLY A 137 -7.77 -0.61 -5.46
CA GLY A 137 -8.42 0.25 -4.47
C GLY A 137 -8.91 1.54 -5.10
N ARG A 138 -10.02 2.05 -4.58
CA ARG A 138 -10.54 3.38 -4.90
C ARG A 138 -10.97 4.09 -3.62
N ARG A 139 -10.58 5.35 -3.47
CA ARG A 139 -11.03 6.20 -2.37
C ARG A 139 -12.50 6.56 -2.57
N ILE A 140 -13.31 6.35 -1.55
CA ILE A 140 -14.75 6.56 -1.55
C ILE A 140 -15.23 7.67 -0.61
N GLY A 141 -14.32 8.26 0.18
CA GLY A 141 -14.63 9.39 1.04
C GLY A 141 -13.64 9.55 2.18
N GLU A 142 -14.04 10.29 3.22
CA GLU A 142 -13.31 10.38 4.48
C GLU A 142 -13.60 9.15 5.37
N CYS A 143 -12.66 8.81 6.25
CA CYS A 143 -12.93 7.82 7.29
C CYS A 143 -14.00 8.34 8.25
N LYS A 144 -14.90 7.45 8.68
CA LYS A 144 -15.82 7.76 9.77
C LYS A 144 -15.08 7.54 11.09
N GLU A 145 -15.10 8.53 11.96
CA GLU A 145 -14.62 8.42 13.35
C GLU A 145 -15.44 7.40 14.14
#